data_AF-A0A5Q2FFK6-F1
#
_entry.id   AF-A0A5Q2FFK6-F1
#
_cell.length_a   1.000
_cell.length_b   1.000
_cell.length_c   1.000
_cell.angle_alpha   90.00
_cell.angle_beta   90.00
_cell.angle_gamma   90.00
#
_symmetry.space_group_name_H-M   'P 1'
#
loop_
_entity.id
_entity.type
_entity.pdbx_description
1 polymer ?
#
loop_
_entity_poly.entity_id
_entity_poly.type
_entity_poly.pdbx_seq_one_letter_code
_entity_poly.pdbx_strand_id
1 'polypeptide(L)'
;MPTPASDDSIRDRLDAAVPQALRENDQPAVEAAEETIGVIESAAEAAVGPLTEAEMFAIVVAEAAARESLAAEKRAAGDTAAADRLIAQATYLREFTA
;
A
#
# COMPACT_ATOMS: atom_id res chain seq x y z
N MET A 1 21.23 8.59 23.75
CA MET A 1 19.86 8.11 23.95
C MET A 1 19.31 7.82 22.58
N PRO A 2 19.01 6.57 22.21
CA PRO A 2 18.38 6.29 20.93
C PRO A 2 16.97 6.87 20.97
N THR A 3 16.66 7.76 20.02
CA THR A 3 15.32 8.27 19.77
C THR A 3 14.40 7.07 19.51
N PRO A 4 13.19 6.98 20.10
CA PRO A 4 12.26 5.93 19.72
C PRO A 4 12.05 6.00 18.21
N ALA A 5 12.10 4.84 17.53
CA ALA A 5 11.59 4.73 16.18
C ALA A 5 10.16 5.28 16.21
N SER A 6 9.90 6.29 15.40
CA SER A 6 8.63 7.03 15.42
C SER A 6 7.46 6.05 15.36
N ASP A 7 6.59 6.07 16.38
CA ASP A 7 5.29 5.37 16.47
C ASP A 7 4.28 5.85 15.39
N ASP A 8 4.75 6.32 14.23
CA ASP A 8 3.94 7.02 13.21
C ASP A 8 4.53 6.82 11.80
N SER A 9 5.04 5.62 11.50
CA SER A 9 5.50 5.29 10.15
C SER A 9 4.32 5.01 9.21
N ILE A 10 4.48 5.21 7.90
CA ILE A 10 3.43 4.86 6.93
C ILE A 10 3.06 3.36 6.98
N ARG A 11 4.01 2.50 7.33
CA ARG A 11 3.78 1.07 7.54
C ARG A 11 2.85 0.83 8.72
N ASP A 12 3.07 1.51 9.84
CA ASP A 12 2.22 1.36 11.03
C ASP A 12 0.83 1.98 10.81
N ARG A 13 0.75 3.06 10.02
CA ARG A 13 -0.53 3.65 9.61
C ARG A 13 -1.33 2.70 8.72
N LEU A 14 -0.68 2.00 7.78
CA LEU A 14 -1.32 0.96 6.96
C LEU A 14 -1.80 -0.21 7.82
N ASP A 15 -0.96 -0.70 8.74
CA ASP A 15 -1.29 -1.81 9.64
C ASP A 15 -2.49 -1.46 10.55
N ALA A 16 -2.49 -0.25 11.12
CA ALA A 16 -3.58 0.25 11.94
C ALA A 16 -4.90 0.46 11.16
N ALA A 17 -4.83 0.64 9.84
CA ALA A 17 -5.99 0.84 8.99
C ALA A 17 -6.67 -0.47 8.56
N VAL A 18 -5.95 -1.61 8.55
CA VAL A 18 -6.52 -2.92 8.20
C VAL A 18 -7.74 -3.30 9.06
N PRO A 19 -7.71 -3.19 10.41
CA PRO A 19 -8.88 -3.49 11.23
C PRO A 19 -10.07 -2.55 10.97
N GLN A 20 -9.84 -1.32 10.51
CA GLN A 20 -10.90 -0.40 10.11
C GLN A 20 -11.53 -0.85 8.81
N ALA A 21 -10.72 -1.11 7.78
CA ALA A 21 -11.19 -1.59 6.48
C ALA A 21 -11.99 -2.90 6.58
N LEU A 22 -11.53 -3.84 7.43
CA LEU A 22 -12.27 -5.07 7.75
C LEU A 22 -13.65 -4.79 8.37
N ARG A 23 -13.74 -3.83 9.31
CA ARG A 23 -15.03 -3.44 9.93
C ARG A 23 -15.98 -2.79 8.93
N GLU A 24 -15.44 -2.09 7.94
CA GLU A 24 -16.21 -1.45 6.87
C GLU A 24 -16.57 -2.41 5.72
N ASN A 25 -16.09 -3.65 5.77
CA ASN A 25 -16.17 -4.62 4.67
C ASN A 25 -15.53 -4.09 3.37
N ASP A 26 -14.51 -3.24 3.49
CA ASP A 26 -13.73 -2.73 2.37
C ASP A 26 -12.61 -3.71 2.03
N GLN A 27 -12.99 -4.78 1.34
CA GLN A 27 -12.06 -5.82 0.93
C GLN A 27 -10.90 -5.29 0.05
N PRO A 28 -11.12 -4.37 -0.91
CA PRO A 28 -10.03 -3.71 -1.63
C PRO A 28 -9.03 -3.00 -0.71
N ALA A 29 -9.49 -2.24 0.28
CA ALA A 29 -8.60 -1.55 1.21
C ALA A 29 -7.75 -2.52 2.06
N VAL A 30 -8.35 -3.63 2.52
CA VAL A 30 -7.62 -4.68 3.26
C VAL A 30 -6.53 -5.30 2.38
N GLU A 31 -6.89 -5.74 1.17
CA GLU A 31 -5.93 -6.33 0.22
C GLU A 31 -4.80 -5.36 -0.10
N ALA A 32 -5.12 -4.09 -0.35
CA ALA A 32 -4.12 -3.07 -0.65
C ALA A 32 -3.16 -2.82 0.52
N ALA A 33 -3.67 -2.71 1.73
CA ALA A 33 -2.85 -2.48 2.92
C ALA A 33 -1.93 -3.67 3.22
N GLU A 34 -2.48 -4.89 3.28
CA GLU A 34 -1.71 -6.10 3.59
C GLU A 34 -0.61 -6.39 2.56
N GLU A 35 -0.93 -6.28 1.26
CA GLU A 35 0.06 -6.48 0.19
C GLU A 35 1.15 -5.41 0.26
N THR A 36 0.79 -4.15 0.47
CA THR A 36 1.77 -3.04 0.53
C THR A 36 2.67 -3.15 1.75
N ILE A 37 2.15 -3.58 2.91
CA ILE A 37 2.96 -3.88 4.09
C ILE A 37 3.99 -4.98 3.76
N GLY A 38 3.56 -6.05 3.09
CA GLY A 38 4.48 -7.11 2.64
C GLY A 38 5.57 -6.60 1.68
N VAL A 39 5.25 -5.67 0.78
CA VAL A 39 6.25 -5.02 -0.10
C VAL A 39 7.23 -4.18 0.71
N ILE A 40 6.77 -3.40 1.68
CA ILE A 40 7.62 -2.60 2.57
C ILE A 40 8.56 -3.50 3.38
N GLU A 41 8.04 -4.59 3.95
CA GLU A 41 8.84 -5.54 4.74
C GLU A 41 9.90 -6.22 3.87
N SER A 42 9.54 -6.66 2.67
CA SER A 42 10.51 -7.24 1.72
C SER A 42 11.58 -6.23 1.29
N ALA A 43 11.21 -4.96 1.07
CA ALA A 43 12.16 -3.91 0.75
C ALA A 43 13.10 -3.61 1.95
N ALA A 44 12.58 -3.66 3.18
CA ALA A 44 13.37 -3.49 4.39
C ALA A 44 14.39 -4.62 4.58
N GLU A 45 14.03 -5.86 4.25
CA GLU A 45 14.96 -7.00 4.26
C GLU A 45 16.07 -6.87 3.21
N ALA A 46 15.78 -6.26 2.06
CA ALA A 46 16.76 -6.05 0.99
C ALA A 46 17.66 -4.83 1.18
N ALA A 47 17.28 -3.89 2.05
CA ALA A 47 18.01 -2.66 2.30
C ALA A 47 19.27 -2.88 3.16
N VAL A 48 20.27 -2.01 2.99
CA VAL A 48 21.53 -2.05 3.79
C VAL A 48 21.32 -1.46 5.20
N GLY A 49 20.09 -1.07 5.54
CA GLY A 49 19.68 -0.51 6.82
C GLY A 49 18.15 -0.37 6.90
N PRO A 50 17.60 0.13 8.02
CA PRO A 50 16.16 0.35 8.15
C PRO A 50 15.67 1.35 7.09
N LEU A 51 14.51 1.07 6.50
CA LEU A 51 13.87 2.00 5.58
C LEU A 51 13.52 3.30 6.31
N THR A 52 13.80 4.41 5.64
CA THR A 52 13.32 5.73 6.03
C THR A 52 11.85 5.90 5.66
N GLU A 53 11.16 6.82 6.33
CA GLU A 53 9.77 7.18 5.99
C GLU A 53 9.63 7.60 4.53
N ALA A 54 10.61 8.32 3.98
CA ALA A 54 10.61 8.74 2.58
C ALA A 54 10.72 7.55 1.61
N GLU A 55 11.50 6.52 1.95
CA GLU A 55 11.60 5.30 1.15
C GLU A 55 10.31 4.49 1.23
N MET A 56 9.72 4.34 2.41
CA MET A 56 8.42 3.66 2.57
C MET A 56 7.32 4.41 1.82
N PHE A 57 7.30 5.74 1.88
CA PHE A 57 6.37 6.57 1.11
C PHE A 57 6.55 6.37 -0.40
N ALA A 58 7.78 6.35 -0.89
CA ALA A 58 8.07 6.10 -2.30
C ALA A 58 7.59 4.71 -2.74
N ILE A 59 7.69 3.70 -1.87
CA ILE A 59 7.14 2.36 -2.11
C ILE A 59 5.61 2.45 -2.26
N VAL A 60 4.90 3.07 -1.31
CA VAL A 60 3.43 3.18 -1.38
C VAL A 60 2.98 3.91 -2.64
N VAL A 61 3.66 5.00 -3.04
CA VAL A 61 3.38 5.72 -4.29
C VAL A 61 3.61 4.84 -5.52
N ALA A 62 4.73 4.11 -5.57
CA ALA A 62 5.04 3.20 -6.67
C ALA A 62 4.01 2.07 -6.79
N GLU A 63 3.55 1.56 -5.66
CA GLU A 63 2.62 0.44 -5.53
C GLU A 63 1.19 0.84 -5.94
N ALA A 64 0.78 2.08 -5.64
CA ALA A 64 -0.45 2.67 -6.19
C ALA A 64 -0.37 2.83 -7.73
N ALA A 65 0.75 3.35 -8.25
CA ALA A 65 0.95 3.53 -9.70
C ALA A 65 1.02 2.19 -10.46
N ALA A 66 1.62 1.16 -9.86
CA ALA A 66 1.68 -0.19 -10.41
C ALA A 66 0.27 -0.80 -10.55
N ARG A 67 -0.59 -0.65 -9.53
CA ARG A 67 -1.99 -1.08 -9.59
C ARG A 67 -2.79 -0.37 -10.67
N GLU A 68 -2.58 0.93 -10.87
CA GLU A 68 -3.23 1.68 -11.96
C GLU A 68 -2.81 1.19 -13.34
N SER A 69 -1.51 0.93 -13.52
CA SER A 69 -0.99 0.35 -14.77
C SER A 69 -1.59 -1.03 -15.02
N LEU A 70 -1.61 -1.90 -14.01
CA LEU A 70 -2.22 -3.22 -14.10
C LEU A 70 -3.73 -3.14 -14.35
N ALA A 71 -4.43 -2.18 -13.74
CA ALA A 71 -5.85 -1.96 -13.99
C ALA A 71 -6.13 -1.59 -15.46
N ALA A 72 -5.27 -0.75 -16.06
CA ALA A 72 -5.36 -0.42 -17.47
C ALA A 72 -5.17 -1.66 -18.37
N GLU A 73 -4.20 -2.52 -18.03
CA GLU A 73 -3.99 -3.80 -18.72
C GLU A 73 -5.20 -4.74 -18.60
N LYS A 74 -5.75 -4.90 -17.39
CA LYS A 74 -6.96 -5.73 -17.16
C LYS A 74 -8.15 -5.21 -17.94
N ARG A 75 -8.34 -3.89 -17.97
CA ARG A 75 -9.42 -3.26 -18.74
C ARG A 75 -9.23 -3.47 -20.24
N ALA A 76 -8.00 -3.37 -20.76
CA ALA A 76 -7.67 -3.67 -22.15
C ALA A 76 -7.93 -5.16 -22.51
N ALA A 77 -7.73 -6.06 -21.55
CA ALA A 77 -8.04 -7.49 -21.68
C ALA A 77 -9.54 -7.82 -21.53
N GLY A 78 -10.40 -6.83 -21.24
CA GLY A 78 -11.84 -7.01 -21.04
C GLY A 78 -12.23 -7.46 -19.63
N ASP A 79 -11.29 -7.57 -18.70
CA ASP A 79 -11.55 -7.91 -17.30
C ASP A 79 -11.79 -6.61 -16.50
N THR A 80 -12.98 -6.05 -16.66
CA THR A 80 -13.35 -4.78 -16.03
C THR A 80 -13.47 -4.90 -14.51
N ALA A 81 -13.91 -6.05 -14.00
CA ALA A 81 -14.07 -6.26 -12.56
C ALA A 81 -12.71 -6.27 -11.83
N ALA A 82 -11.70 -6.93 -12.40
CA ALA A 82 -10.34 -6.87 -11.85
C ALA A 82 -9.75 -5.46 -11.96
N ALA A 83 -9.99 -4.77 -13.07
CA ALA A 83 -9.53 -3.40 -13.26
C ALA A 83 -10.12 -2.44 -12.21
N ASP A 84 -11.43 -2.51 -11.95
CA ASP A 84 -12.11 -1.65 -10.99
C ASP A 84 -11.61 -1.92 -9.55
N ARG A 85 -11.36 -3.19 -9.21
CA ARG A 85 -10.75 -3.56 -7.93
C ARG A 85 -9.37 -2.92 -7.76
N LEU A 86 -8.50 -3.04 -8.76
CA LEU A 86 -7.14 -2.49 -8.71
C LEU A 86 -7.16 -0.95 -8.60
N ILE A 87 -8.12 -0.27 -9.24
CA ILE A 87 -8.30 1.18 -9.09
C ILE A 87 -8.74 1.54 -7.67
N ALA A 88 -9.66 0.77 -7.06
CA ALA A 88 -10.06 1.00 -5.68
C ALA A 88 -8.87 0.84 -4.71
N GLN A 89 -8.08 -0.21 -4.87
CA GLN A 89 -6.85 -0.44 -4.11
C GLN A 89 -5.84 0.72 -4.28
N ALA A 90 -5.60 1.17 -5.52
CA ALA A 90 -4.69 2.30 -5.78
C ALA A 90 -5.20 3.61 -5.17
N THR A 91 -6.51 3.86 -5.24
CA THR A 91 -7.14 5.05 -4.66
C THR A 91 -6.95 5.07 -3.16
N TYR A 92 -7.18 3.95 -2.49
CA TYR A 92 -6.95 3.81 -1.06
C TYR A 92 -5.49 4.10 -0.66
N LEU A 93 -4.51 3.52 -1.36
CA LEU A 93 -3.09 3.78 -1.07
C LEU A 93 -2.69 5.25 -1.28
N ARG A 94 -3.34 5.95 -2.23
CA ARG A 94 -3.11 7.39 -2.42
C ARG A 94 -3.54 8.23 -1.22
N GLU A 95 -4.50 7.79 -0.41
CA GLU A 95 -4.92 8.51 0.80
C GLU A 95 -3.81 8.59 1.85
N PHE A 96 -2.86 7.65 1.84
CA PHE A 96 -1.69 7.65 2.72
C PHE A 96 -0.52 8.50 2.19
N THR A 97 -0.64 8.97 0.95
CA THR A 97 0.40 9.73 0.25
C THR A 97 -0.03 11.13 -0.20
N ALA A 98 -1.24 11.55 0.17
CA ALA A 98 -1.79 12.89 -0.04
C ALA A 98 -1.46 13.83 1.14
#